data_AF-A0A0T6AMT4-F1
#
_entry.id   AF-A0A0T6AMT4-F1
#
_cell.length_a   1.000
_cell.length_b   1.000
_cell.length_c   1.000
_cell.angle_alpha   90.00
_cell.angle_beta   90.00
_cell.angle_gamma   90.00
#
_symmetry.space_group_name_H-M   'P 1'
#
loop_
_entity.id
_entity.type
_entity.pdbx_description
1 polymer ?
#
loop_
_entity_poly.entity_id
_entity_poly.type
_entity_poly.pdbx_seq_one_letter_code
_entity_poly.pdbx_strand_id
1 'polypeptide(L)'
;VRPRYQVVNDLPVGVSDNGGAEVPQHRRGYELFGIREYLPGDPARHIHWRSSARHRRLLVKEFEEPAAPILALVVDAERGQPPADLDAAARAAASITWTALQRGWQVTLLWCGADGPATVRGDWEQLWDALARLRADGPPLSQALGRLNAHLRETVPVVVSSRPGSLRLSVVLVAPAGSATAWEYDRDGAVRCAAS
;
A
#
# COMPACT_ATOMS: atom_id res chain seq x y z
N VAL A 1 5.03 13.55 20.14
CA VAL A 1 4.14 12.55 20.81
C VAL A 1 3.74 11.54 19.75
N ARG A 2 3.83 10.23 20.00
CA ARG A 2 3.46 9.22 19.01
C ARG A 2 1.93 9.15 18.84
N PRO A 3 1.40 9.00 17.61
CA PRO A 3 -0.04 8.91 17.40
C PRO A 3 -0.58 7.60 17.99
N ARG A 4 -1.81 7.66 18.52
CA ARG A 4 -2.57 6.44 18.86
C ARG A 4 -2.93 5.68 17.58
N TYR A 5 -3.07 4.37 17.66
CA TYR A 5 -3.55 3.55 16.56
C TYR A 5 -4.56 2.52 17.08
N GLN A 6 -5.36 1.97 16.19
CA GLN A 6 -6.31 0.89 16.45
C GLN A 6 -6.13 -0.18 15.38
N VAL A 7 -6.34 -1.45 15.75
CA VAL A 7 -6.33 -2.54 14.78
C VAL A 7 -7.56 -2.41 13.91
N VAL A 8 -7.37 -2.43 12.59
CA VAL A 8 -8.46 -2.38 11.60
C VAL A 8 -8.62 -3.77 11.00
N ASN A 9 -9.85 -4.25 10.90
CA ASN A 9 -10.13 -5.57 10.33
C ASN A 9 -9.96 -5.60 8.80
N ASP A 10 -10.26 -4.50 8.12
CA ASP A 10 -10.18 -4.38 6.67
C ASP A 10 -9.29 -3.21 6.26
N LEU A 11 -8.29 -3.49 5.42
CA LEU A 11 -7.49 -2.44 4.81
C LEU A 11 -8.26 -1.87 3.61
N PRO A 12 -8.11 -0.56 3.33
CA PRO A 12 -8.88 0.11 2.27
C PRO A 12 -8.32 -0.15 0.88
N VAL A 13 -7.22 -0.89 0.78
CA VAL A 13 -6.78 -1.64 -0.40
C VAL A 13 -7.84 -2.71 -0.70
N GLY A 14 -8.21 -2.98 -1.95
CA GLY A 14 -9.14 -4.07 -2.29
C GLY A 14 -8.67 -5.49 -1.94
N VAL A 15 -7.83 -5.68 -0.92
CA VAL A 15 -7.37 -6.95 -0.41
C VAL A 15 -8.19 -7.31 0.82
N SER A 16 -9.43 -7.72 0.57
CA SER A 16 -10.20 -8.49 1.54
C SER A 16 -9.47 -9.80 1.82
N ASP A 17 -9.40 -10.19 3.10
CA ASP A 17 -8.90 -11.52 3.52
C ASP A 17 -9.73 -12.66 2.90
N ASN A 18 -10.96 -12.34 2.47
CA ASN A 18 -11.88 -13.19 1.73
C ASN A 18 -12.05 -12.73 0.28
N GLY A 19 -11.03 -12.93 -0.55
CA GLY A 19 -11.14 -13.17 -2.00
C GLY A 19 -12.13 -12.33 -2.83
N GLY A 20 -12.25 -11.02 -2.58
CA GLY A 20 -13.35 -10.24 -3.15
C GLY A 20 -13.08 -8.75 -3.32
N ALA A 21 -11.98 -8.39 -3.97
CA ALA A 21 -11.91 -7.26 -4.90
C ALA A 21 -10.61 -7.43 -5.72
N GLU A 22 -10.74 -7.55 -7.04
CA GLU A 22 -9.59 -7.59 -7.93
C GLU A 22 -8.90 -6.22 -7.89
N VAL A 23 -7.90 -6.07 -7.02
CA VAL A 23 -6.68 -5.39 -7.46
C VAL A 23 -6.30 -6.11 -8.77
N PRO A 24 -5.93 -5.40 -9.85
CA PRO A 24 -5.24 -6.10 -10.92
C PRO A 24 -4.06 -6.77 -10.23
N GLN A 25 -4.16 -8.07 -9.98
CA GLN A 25 -3.03 -8.93 -9.90
C GLN A 25 -2.37 -8.71 -11.25
N HIS A 26 -1.54 -7.69 -11.33
CA HIS A 26 -0.33 -7.80 -12.09
C HIS A 26 0.20 -9.14 -11.64
N ARG A 27 0.13 -10.09 -12.57
CA ARG A 27 0.44 -11.51 -12.43
C ARG A 27 1.97 -11.67 -12.17
N ARG A 28 2.54 -10.80 -11.33
CA ARG A 28 3.96 -10.64 -11.00
C ARG A 28 4.47 -11.74 -10.06
N GLY A 29 3.60 -12.67 -9.63
CA GLY A 29 4.00 -13.87 -8.87
C GLY A 29 4.23 -15.12 -9.72
N TYR A 30 4.18 -15.01 -11.05
CA TYR A 30 4.47 -16.12 -11.97
C TYR A 30 5.31 -15.65 -13.16
N GLU A 31 6.15 -14.64 -12.99
CA GLU A 31 7.13 -14.35 -14.02
C GLU A 31 8.14 -15.51 -14.07
N LEU A 32 8.37 -16.01 -15.29
CA LEU A 32 9.32 -17.08 -15.54
C LEU A 32 10.72 -16.54 -15.21
N PHE A 33 11.23 -16.86 -14.03
CA PHE A 33 12.58 -16.49 -13.59
C PHE A 33 13.62 -17.22 -14.44
N GLY A 34 13.36 -18.48 -14.75
CA GLY A 34 14.32 -19.31 -15.47
C GLY A 34 13.78 -20.68 -15.84
N ILE A 35 14.65 -21.46 -16.48
CA ILE A 35 14.40 -22.87 -16.78
C ILE A 35 15.58 -23.65 -16.24
N ARG A 36 15.31 -24.59 -15.31
CA ARG A 36 16.32 -25.52 -14.79
C ARG A 36 16.00 -26.96 -15.11
N GLU A 37 16.97 -27.84 -14.86
CA GLU A 37 16.76 -29.28 -14.97
C GLU A 37 15.85 -29.78 -13.86
N TYR A 38 14.97 -30.72 -14.21
CA TYR A 38 14.05 -31.38 -13.30
C TYR A 38 14.82 -32.14 -12.22
N LEU A 39 14.40 -31.97 -10.96
CA LEU A 39 14.84 -32.77 -9.83
C LEU A 39 13.67 -33.64 -9.34
N PRO A 40 13.94 -34.86 -8.83
CA PRO A 40 12.91 -35.69 -8.21
C PRO A 40 12.16 -34.93 -7.11
N GLY A 41 10.85 -34.77 -7.27
CA GLY A 41 9.99 -33.99 -6.37
C GLY A 41 9.42 -32.72 -7.00
N ASP A 42 9.95 -32.29 -8.14
CA ASP A 42 9.40 -31.14 -8.86
C ASP A 42 7.98 -31.44 -9.40
N PRO A 43 7.06 -30.47 -9.31
CA PRO A 43 5.70 -30.65 -9.80
C PRO A 43 5.67 -30.73 -11.34
N ALA A 44 5.13 -31.82 -11.88
CA ALA A 44 5.05 -32.06 -13.32
C ALA A 44 4.31 -30.97 -14.11
N ARG A 45 3.37 -30.25 -13.46
CA ARG A 45 2.68 -29.08 -14.04
C ARG A 45 3.60 -27.92 -14.41
N HIS A 46 4.81 -27.87 -13.84
CA HIS A 46 5.80 -26.82 -14.13
C HIS A 46 6.80 -27.23 -15.21
N ILE A 47 6.67 -28.43 -15.80
CA ILE A 47 7.55 -28.89 -16.89
C ILE A 47 7.33 -28.02 -18.13
N HIS A 48 8.42 -27.44 -18.65
CA HIS A 48 8.43 -26.75 -19.93
C HIS A 48 8.57 -27.76 -21.07
N TRP A 49 7.44 -28.37 -21.47
CA TRP A 49 7.40 -29.44 -22.47
C TRP A 49 8.12 -29.10 -23.78
N ARG A 50 7.98 -27.87 -24.28
CA ARG A 50 8.61 -27.43 -25.54
C ARG A 50 10.14 -27.42 -25.48
N SER A 51 10.72 -27.00 -24.36
CA SER A 51 12.19 -27.02 -24.17
C SER A 51 12.67 -28.41 -23.80
N SER A 52 11.89 -29.14 -23.01
CA SER A 52 12.21 -30.53 -22.63
C SER A 52 12.32 -31.43 -23.86
N ALA A 53 11.38 -31.29 -24.81
CA ALA A 53 11.40 -32.01 -26.08
C ALA A 53 12.64 -31.69 -26.94
N ARG A 54 13.07 -30.42 -26.95
CA ARG A 54 14.26 -29.98 -27.71
C ARG A 54 15.57 -30.45 -27.09
N HIS A 55 15.66 -30.48 -25.76
CA HIS A 55 16.89 -30.80 -25.05
C HIS A 55 16.98 -32.26 -24.57
N ARG A 56 15.94 -33.08 -24.82
CA ARG A 56 15.83 -34.49 -24.40
C ARG A 56 16.09 -34.73 -22.90
N ARG A 57 15.81 -33.71 -22.08
CA ARG A 57 15.83 -33.76 -20.62
C ARG A 57 14.65 -32.97 -20.09
N LEU A 58 14.09 -33.36 -18.95
CA LEU A 58 12.97 -32.64 -18.35
C LEU A 58 13.48 -31.30 -17.79
N LEU A 59 12.85 -30.23 -18.24
CA LEU A 59 13.15 -28.87 -17.83
C LEU A 59 11.94 -28.28 -17.12
N VAL A 60 12.16 -27.66 -15.97
CA VAL A 60 11.12 -27.11 -15.09
C VAL A 60 11.20 -25.59 -15.13
N LYS A 61 10.05 -24.94 -15.26
CA LYS A 61 9.90 -23.48 -15.12
C LYS A 61 10.17 -23.11 -13.66
N GLU A 62 11.13 -22.21 -13.46
CA GLU A 62 11.30 -21.53 -12.19
C GLU A 62 10.45 -20.27 -12.20
N PHE A 63 9.63 -20.12 -11.17
CA PHE A 63 8.82 -18.93 -10.95
C PHE A 63 9.48 -18.14 -9.83
N GLU A 64 9.54 -16.82 -9.98
CA GLU A 64 9.93 -15.95 -8.88
C GLU A 64 8.89 -16.04 -7.75
N GLU A 65 9.32 -16.16 -6.50
CA GLU A 65 8.39 -16.07 -5.37
C GLU A 65 7.74 -14.67 -5.38
N PRO A 66 6.41 -14.57 -5.24
CA PRO A 66 5.77 -13.27 -5.24
C PRO A 66 6.33 -12.44 -4.09
N ALA A 67 6.95 -11.30 -4.42
CA ALA A 67 7.37 -10.33 -3.41
C ALA A 67 6.17 -9.92 -2.55
N ALA A 68 6.40 -9.73 -1.24
CA ALA A 68 5.38 -9.25 -0.32
C ALA A 68 4.72 -7.97 -0.88
N PRO A 69 3.39 -7.82 -0.80
CA PRO A 69 2.72 -6.61 -1.28
C PRO A 69 3.31 -5.35 -0.65
N ILE A 70 3.47 -4.30 -1.45
CA ILE A 70 3.94 -2.99 -0.99
C ILE A 70 2.76 -2.01 -0.95
N LEU A 71 2.46 -1.51 0.25
CA LEU A 71 1.49 -0.46 0.49
C LEU A 71 2.18 0.91 0.50
N ALA A 72 1.82 1.77 -0.45
CA ALA A 72 2.22 3.18 -0.42
C ALA A 72 1.12 4.01 0.26
N LEU A 73 1.43 4.64 1.39
CA LEU A 73 0.50 5.40 2.19
C LEU A 73 0.87 6.88 2.18
N VAL A 74 0.07 7.69 1.50
CA VAL A 74 0.25 9.14 1.39
C VAL A 74 -0.53 9.82 2.51
N VAL A 75 0.14 10.59 3.36
CA VAL A 75 -0.50 11.34 4.44
C VAL A 75 -0.60 12.81 4.04
N ASP A 76 -1.81 13.35 4.13
CA ASP A 76 -2.07 14.76 3.88
C ASP A 76 -1.44 15.64 4.97
N ALA A 77 -0.54 16.52 4.53
CA ALA A 77 0.25 17.42 5.36
C ALA A 77 0.06 18.88 4.94
N GLU A 78 -1.07 19.22 4.31
CA GLU A 78 -1.35 20.56 3.81
C GLU A 78 -1.20 21.64 4.89
N ARG A 79 -0.55 22.74 4.53
CA ARG A 79 -0.35 23.90 5.40
C ARG A 79 -1.67 24.57 5.75
N GLY A 80 -1.84 24.86 7.04
CA GLY A 80 -3.03 25.56 7.54
C GLY A 80 -4.20 24.63 7.87
N GLN A 81 -4.06 23.31 7.67
CA GLN A 81 -5.03 22.36 8.21
C GLN A 81 -5.05 22.42 9.74
N PRO A 82 -6.23 22.23 10.38
CA PRO A 82 -6.33 22.15 11.83
C PRO A 82 -5.42 21.07 12.42
N PRO A 83 -4.79 21.30 13.60
CA PRO A 83 -4.00 20.26 14.27
C PRO A 83 -4.77 18.97 14.52
N ALA A 84 -6.08 19.07 14.77
CA ALA A 84 -6.95 17.91 14.94
C ALA A 84 -7.07 17.05 13.68
N ASP A 85 -7.04 17.66 12.49
CA ASP A 85 -7.12 16.97 11.20
C ASP A 85 -5.81 16.24 10.89
N LEU A 86 -4.67 16.89 11.12
CA LEU A 86 -3.36 16.26 11.01
C LEU A 86 -3.23 15.07 11.98
N ASP A 87 -3.63 15.25 13.24
CA ASP A 87 -3.61 14.18 14.23
C ASP A 87 -4.54 13.02 13.82
N ALA A 88 -5.70 13.31 13.25
CA ALA A 88 -6.62 12.30 12.76
C ALA A 88 -5.99 11.53 11.58
N ALA A 89 -5.37 12.21 10.62
CA ALA A 89 -4.67 11.59 9.51
C ALA A 89 -3.49 10.73 9.98
N ALA A 90 -2.69 11.21 10.95
CA ALA A 90 -1.59 10.46 11.54
C ALA A 90 -2.07 9.20 12.29
N ARG A 91 -3.19 9.29 13.02
CA ARG A 91 -3.82 8.13 13.69
C ARG A 91 -4.31 7.09 12.69
N ALA A 92 -5.02 7.52 11.64
CA ALA A 92 -5.49 6.62 10.59
C ALA A 92 -4.32 5.95 9.86
N ALA A 93 -3.28 6.71 9.55
CA ALA A 93 -2.08 6.18 8.93
C ALA A 93 -1.40 5.13 9.82
N ALA A 94 -1.26 5.40 11.12
CA ALA A 94 -0.68 4.45 12.08
C ALA A 94 -1.48 3.15 12.16
N SER A 95 -2.81 3.22 12.19
CA SER A 95 -3.71 2.05 12.19
C SER A 95 -3.57 1.19 10.93
N ILE A 96 -3.51 1.84 9.75
CA ILE A 96 -3.33 1.18 8.46
C ILE A 96 -1.93 0.53 8.38
N THR A 97 -0.88 1.27 8.77
CA THR A 97 0.49 0.78 8.78
C THR A 97 0.64 -0.44 9.67
N TRP A 98 0.13 -0.38 10.91
CA TRP A 98 0.18 -1.51 11.84
C TRP A 98 -0.46 -2.75 11.24
N THR A 99 -1.69 -2.61 10.75
CA THR A 99 -2.46 -3.71 10.17
C THR A 99 -1.77 -4.33 8.95
N ALA A 100 -1.19 -3.50 8.07
CA ALA A 100 -0.44 -3.98 6.90
C ALA A 100 0.82 -4.75 7.30
N LEU A 101 1.59 -4.25 8.27
CA LEU A 101 2.79 -4.95 8.76
C LEU A 101 2.45 -6.29 9.41
N GLN A 102 1.34 -6.39 10.16
CA GLN A 102 0.89 -7.66 10.74
C GLN A 102 0.48 -8.69 9.68
N ARG A 103 0.09 -8.24 8.48
CA ARG A 103 -0.19 -9.10 7.31
C ARG A 103 1.06 -9.46 6.51
N GLY A 104 2.24 -9.07 6.96
CA GLY A 104 3.52 -9.31 6.28
C GLY A 104 3.76 -8.41 5.07
N TRP A 105 3.01 -7.32 4.93
CA TRP A 105 3.19 -6.38 3.83
C TRP A 105 4.30 -5.38 4.14
N GLN A 106 4.92 -4.86 3.10
CA GLN A 106 5.82 -3.72 3.22
C GLN A 106 5.03 -2.42 3.17
N VAL A 107 5.40 -1.44 4.00
CA VAL A 107 4.75 -0.13 4.01
C VAL A 107 5.76 0.96 3.67
N THR A 108 5.36 1.85 2.76
CA THR A 108 6.06 3.10 2.45
C THR A 108 5.17 4.26 2.85
N LEU A 109 5.60 5.05 3.84
CA LEU A 109 4.95 6.32 4.18
C LEU A 109 5.45 7.43 3.27
N LEU A 110 4.54 8.25 2.78
CA LEU A 110 4.78 9.36 1.87
C LEU A 110 4.04 10.59 2.37
N TRP A 111 4.68 11.75 2.33
CA TRP A 111 4.00 13.04 2.52
C TRP A 111 4.81 14.12 1.80
N CYS A 112 4.23 15.30 1.62
CA CYS A 112 4.96 16.45 1.10
C CYS A 112 4.95 17.54 2.16
N GLY A 113 6.11 17.85 2.72
CA GLY A 113 6.29 18.96 3.67
C GLY A 113 6.87 20.20 2.98
N ALA A 114 7.24 21.20 3.79
CA ALA A 114 7.91 22.40 3.31
C ALA A 114 9.21 22.12 2.56
N ASP A 115 9.99 21.13 3.02
CA ASP A 115 11.28 20.73 2.44
C ASP A 115 11.13 19.83 1.19
N GLY A 116 9.90 19.51 0.79
CA GLY A 116 9.60 18.66 -0.36
C GLY A 116 9.01 17.29 0.01
N PRO A 117 9.02 16.33 -0.93
CA PRO A 117 8.49 15.00 -0.69
C PRO A 117 9.39 14.23 0.30
N ALA A 118 8.77 13.59 1.28
CA ALA A 118 9.42 12.70 2.22
C ALA A 118 8.91 11.28 2.01
N THR A 119 9.83 10.32 2.09
CA THR A 119 9.55 8.89 1.95
C THR A 119 10.21 8.15 3.10
N VAL A 120 9.44 7.36 3.84
CA VAL A 120 9.96 6.49 4.91
C VAL A 120 9.52 5.06 4.66
N ARG A 121 10.48 4.15 4.73
CA ARG A 121 10.30 2.70 4.64
C ARG A 121 10.99 2.08 5.82
N GLY A 122 10.42 1.01 6.37
CA GLY A 122 11.01 0.41 7.55
C GLY A 122 10.08 -0.51 8.31
N ASP A 123 10.52 -0.85 9.50
CA ASP A 123 9.71 -1.53 10.50
C ASP A 123 8.69 -0.57 11.14
N TRP A 124 7.89 -1.13 12.04
CA TRP A 124 6.88 -0.37 12.78
C TRP A 124 7.45 0.84 13.50
N GLU A 125 8.60 0.71 14.18
CA GLU A 125 9.17 1.78 15.00
C GLU A 125 9.59 2.97 14.14
N GLN A 126 10.25 2.71 13.01
CA GLN A 126 10.67 3.73 12.07
C GLN A 126 9.48 4.49 11.46
N LEU A 127 8.42 3.76 11.09
CA LEU A 127 7.22 4.33 10.49
C LEU A 127 6.40 5.11 11.52
N TRP A 128 6.25 4.58 12.74
CA TRP A 128 5.51 5.22 13.82
C TRP A 128 6.18 6.51 14.30
N ASP A 129 7.52 6.51 14.37
CA ASP A 129 8.30 7.70 14.65
C ASP A 129 8.22 8.75 13.54
N ALA A 130 8.12 8.33 12.28
CA ALA A 130 7.90 9.27 11.18
C ALA A 130 6.54 9.97 11.30
N LEU A 131 5.47 9.22 11.61
CA LEU A 131 4.15 9.79 11.84
C LEU A 131 4.13 10.77 13.04
N ALA A 132 4.91 10.48 14.08
CA ALA A 132 5.05 11.36 15.25
C ALA A 132 5.75 12.71 14.95
N ARG A 133 6.44 12.82 13.80
CA ARG A 133 7.17 14.01 13.34
C ARG A 133 6.44 14.77 12.23
N LEU A 134 5.25 14.33 11.83
CA LEU A 134 4.45 15.01 10.82
C LEU A 134 4.16 16.46 11.20
N ARG A 135 4.20 17.33 10.19
CA ARG A 135 3.91 18.76 10.31
C ARG A 135 3.02 19.18 9.16
N ALA A 136 2.02 20.00 9.47
CA ALA A 136 1.14 20.63 8.49
C ALA A 136 1.84 21.85 7.85
N ASP A 137 2.87 21.61 7.05
CA ASP A 137 3.63 22.66 6.36
C ASP A 137 3.78 22.42 4.84
N GLY A 138 3.10 21.40 4.33
CA GLY A 138 3.08 20.99 2.94
C GLY A 138 2.23 21.87 2.02
N PRO A 139 2.37 21.68 0.69
CA PRO A 139 1.48 22.27 -0.29
C PRO A 139 0.08 21.62 -0.25
N PRO A 140 -0.91 22.17 -0.97
CA PRO A 140 -2.22 21.53 -1.13
C PRO A 140 -2.11 20.10 -1.66
N LEU A 141 -3.02 19.21 -1.22
CA LEU A 141 -2.97 17.77 -1.53
C LEU A 141 -2.81 17.48 -3.04
N SER A 142 -3.49 18.23 -3.90
CA SER A 142 -3.38 18.09 -5.36
C SER A 142 -1.95 18.32 -5.89
N GLN A 143 -1.26 19.33 -5.35
CA GLN A 143 0.13 19.62 -5.69
C GLN A 143 1.09 18.63 -5.03
N ALA A 144 0.80 18.21 -3.79
CA ALA A 144 1.56 17.17 -3.10
C ALA A 144 1.55 15.85 -3.89
N LEU A 145 0.38 15.41 -4.36
CA LEU A 145 0.23 14.21 -5.19
C LEU A 145 1.01 14.31 -6.50
N GLY A 146 1.00 15.48 -7.16
CA GLY A 146 1.82 15.73 -8.35
C GLY A 146 3.32 15.54 -8.10
N ARG A 147 3.83 16.01 -6.94
CA ARG A 147 5.23 15.84 -6.52
C ARG A 147 5.56 14.41 -6.11
N LEU A 148 4.60 13.72 -5.49
CA LEU A 148 4.75 12.34 -5.04
C LEU A 148 4.59 11.32 -6.18
N ASN A 149 3.96 11.69 -7.30
CA ASN A 149 3.71 10.79 -8.43
C ASN A 149 4.97 10.06 -8.94
N ALA A 150 6.13 10.72 -8.90
CA ALA A 150 7.41 10.09 -9.26
C ALA A 150 7.77 8.90 -8.35
N HIS A 151 7.36 8.93 -7.08
CA HIS A 151 7.61 7.90 -6.07
C HIS A 151 6.55 6.80 -6.07
N LEU A 152 5.42 7.00 -6.76
CA LEU A 152 4.24 6.13 -6.76
C LEU A 152 4.18 5.15 -7.93
N ARG A 153 5.14 5.20 -8.88
CA ARG A 153 5.07 4.51 -10.19
C ARG A 153 4.91 2.98 -10.14
N GLU A 154 5.21 2.34 -9.01
CA GLU A 154 5.19 0.87 -8.88
C GLU A 154 4.26 0.37 -7.76
N THR A 155 3.48 1.26 -7.14
CA THR A 155 2.66 0.93 -5.95
C THR A 155 1.25 1.47 -6.10
N VAL A 156 0.28 0.87 -5.41
CA VAL A 156 -1.08 1.41 -5.32
C VAL A 156 -1.10 2.41 -4.16
N PRO A 157 -1.19 3.74 -4.42
CA PRO A 157 -1.27 4.72 -3.34
C PRO A 157 -2.62 4.67 -2.62
N VAL A 158 -2.54 4.55 -1.30
CA VAL A 158 -3.64 4.86 -0.38
C VAL A 158 -3.39 6.27 0.16
N VAL A 159 -4.31 7.19 -0.08
CA VAL A 159 -4.24 8.57 0.41
C VAL A 159 -5.08 8.69 1.67
N VAL A 160 -4.49 9.19 2.75
CA VAL A 160 -5.13 9.45 4.03
C VAL A 160 -5.26 10.96 4.20
N SER A 161 -6.48 11.47 4.20
CA SER A 161 -6.78 12.89 4.46
C SER A 161 -7.99 13.03 5.38
N SER A 162 -7.96 14.04 6.24
CA SER A 162 -9.10 14.44 7.07
C SER A 162 -9.76 15.65 6.42
N ARG A 163 -11.08 15.63 6.19
CA ARG A 163 -11.77 16.80 5.65
C ARG A 163 -12.04 17.82 6.76
N PRO A 164 -11.71 19.11 6.56
CA PRO A 164 -11.92 20.14 7.56
C PRO A 164 -13.39 20.24 7.96
N GLY A 165 -13.65 20.21 9.27
CA GLY A 165 -15.01 20.34 9.84
C GLY A 165 -15.84 19.06 9.85
N SER A 166 -15.32 17.94 9.33
CA SER A 166 -15.97 16.63 9.43
C SER A 166 -15.24 15.76 10.43
N LEU A 167 -15.97 15.12 11.35
CA LEU A 167 -15.42 14.10 12.25
C LEU A 167 -15.13 12.76 11.52
N ARG A 168 -14.93 12.81 10.20
CA ARG A 168 -14.82 11.63 9.32
C ARG A 168 -13.50 11.66 8.56
N LEU A 169 -12.74 10.59 8.75
CA LEU A 169 -11.52 10.34 8.02
C LEU A 169 -11.86 9.81 6.63
N SER A 170 -11.37 10.45 5.57
CA SER A 170 -11.54 9.98 4.20
C SER A 170 -10.22 9.39 3.70
N VAL A 171 -10.21 8.07 3.50
CA VAL A 171 -9.09 7.35 2.90
C VAL A 171 -9.45 7.06 1.45
N VAL A 172 -8.76 7.70 0.51
CA VAL A 172 -9.01 7.54 -0.91
C VAL A 172 -7.94 6.64 -1.51
N LEU A 173 -8.35 5.46 -1.98
CA LEU A 173 -7.54 4.67 -2.88
C LEU A 173 -7.50 5.37 -4.23
N VAL A 174 -6.33 5.50 -4.84
CA VAL A 174 -6.21 5.81 -6.27
C VAL A 174 -5.59 4.60 -6.93
N ALA A 175 -6.40 3.79 -7.62
CA ALA A 175 -5.90 2.66 -8.37
C ALA A 175 -5.12 3.15 -9.62
N PRO A 176 -4.13 2.37 -10.11
CA PRO A 176 -3.34 2.73 -11.30
C PRO A 176 -4.18 2.90 -12.57
N ALA A 177 -5.43 2.39 -12.60
CA ALA A 177 -6.38 2.55 -13.71
C ALA A 177 -7.21 3.84 -13.63
N GLY A 178 -6.97 4.73 -12.66
CA GLY A 178 -7.73 5.97 -12.49
C GLY A 178 -9.07 5.80 -11.76
N SER A 179 -9.41 4.59 -11.30
CA SER A 179 -10.54 4.40 -10.38
C SER A 179 -10.12 4.83 -8.98
N ALA A 180 -10.87 5.79 -8.42
CA ALA A 180 -10.74 6.18 -7.02
C ALA A 180 -11.87 5.57 -6.21
N THR A 181 -11.54 4.84 -5.14
CA THR A 181 -12.54 4.34 -4.18
C THR A 181 -12.25 5.01 -2.85
N ALA A 182 -13.19 5.83 -2.39
CA ALA A 182 -13.09 6.49 -1.11
C ALA A 182 -13.68 5.59 -0.03
N TRP A 183 -12.98 5.48 1.10
CA TRP A 183 -13.40 4.77 2.29
C TRP A 183 -13.42 5.76 3.44
N GLU A 184 -14.53 5.82 4.17
CA GLU A 184 -14.64 6.60 5.39
C GLU A 184 -14.34 5.71 6.60
N TYR A 185 -13.44 6.18 7.46
CA TYR A 185 -13.20 5.59 8.77
C TYR A 185 -13.97 6.38 9.82
N ASP A 186 -14.76 5.67 10.64
CA ASP A 186 -15.34 6.25 11.84
C ASP A 186 -14.34 6.29 13.00
N ARG A 187 -14.76 6.85 14.13
CA ARG A 187 -13.94 6.99 15.35
C ARG A 187 -13.59 5.64 16.00
N ASP A 188 -14.31 4.58 15.65
CA ASP A 188 -14.17 3.23 16.19
C ASP A 188 -13.39 2.31 15.23
N GLY A 189 -12.88 2.85 14.12
CA GLY A 189 -12.10 2.13 13.12
C GLY A 189 -12.93 1.31 12.13
N ALA A 190 -14.27 1.47 12.12
CA ALA A 190 -15.10 0.81 11.13
C ALA A 190 -14.94 1.49 9.76
N VAL A 191 -14.76 0.66 8.74
CA VAL A 191 -14.54 1.11 7.36
C VAL A 191 -15.86 1.10 6.61
N ARG A 192 -16.20 2.20 5.94
CA ARG A 192 -17.35 2.29 5.04
C ARG A 192 -16.89 2.73 3.67
N CYS A 193 -17.31 2.04 2.62
CA CYS A 193 -17.13 2.56 1.26
C CYS A 193 -17.98 3.84 1.12
N ALA A 194 -17.34 4.97 0.81
CA ALA A 194 -18.06 6.16 0.43
C ALA A 194 -18.60 5.92 -0.98
N ALA A 195 -19.92 5.70 -1.08
CA ALA A 195 -20.57 5.52 -2.37
C ALA A 195 -20.26 6.69 -3.30
N SER A 196 -19.82 6.34 -4.52
CA SER A 196 -19.41 7.23 -5.61
C SER A 196 -20.45 8.26 -6.02
#